data_AF-A0A086AMN3-F1
#
_entry.id   AF-A0A086AMN3-F1
#
_cell.length_a   1.000
_cell.length_b   1.000
_cell.length_c   1.000
_cell.angle_alpha   90.00
_cell.angle_beta   90.00
_cell.angle_gamma   90.00
#
_symmetry.space_group_name_H-M   'P 1'
#
loop_
_entity.id
_entity.type
_entity.pdbx_description
1 polymer ?
#
loop_
_entity_poly.entity_id
_entity_poly.type
_entity_poly.pdbx_seq_one_letter_code
_entity_poly.pdbx_strand_id
1 'polypeptide(L)'
;MKLQKFIFIIVLFLSLFGCKKEKIEKVDELQFEKNVINNVFLEIVDSIYMDRRTILPPPIPRIDFKTNKEDTIGYHAELKKYNFEQDSIKNDKTRILIGVYDDVKKISPQETEILPKEIKLSKYSYDISKETDEYKFDLKTFENNKKFNFQRTSKYPHEKNWNLDDKSNLLPVGTISVSRIQFNKTKTSGILSASASCGGGRCRRGFLIIIENKSGKWKIEKIIHTWVS
;
A
#
# COMPACT_ATOMS: atom_id res chain seq x y z
N MET A 1 4.41 4.27 -76.40
CA MET A 1 5.25 4.96 -75.38
C MET A 1 4.48 5.80 -74.34
N LYS A 2 3.17 6.09 -74.47
CA LYS A 2 2.43 6.89 -73.46
C LYS A 2 1.78 6.05 -72.35
N LEU A 3 1.34 4.82 -72.65
CA LEU A 3 0.67 3.95 -71.67
C LEU A 3 1.64 3.36 -70.62
N GLN A 4 2.86 3.03 -71.02
CA GLN A 4 3.90 2.46 -70.15
C GLN A 4 4.43 3.46 -69.12
N LYS A 5 4.46 4.76 -69.47
CA LYS A 5 4.81 5.84 -68.54
C LYS A 5 3.72 6.07 -67.49
N PHE A 6 2.46 5.83 -67.84
CA PHE A 6 1.32 5.98 -66.92
C PHE A 6 1.29 4.89 -65.85
N ILE A 7 1.63 3.65 -66.22
CA ILE A 7 1.76 2.52 -65.28
C ILE A 7 2.87 2.78 -64.25
N PHE A 8 4.00 3.35 -64.69
CA PHE A 8 5.12 3.66 -63.80
C PHE A 8 4.77 4.73 -62.75
N ILE A 9 3.94 5.72 -63.11
CA ILE A 9 3.49 6.78 -62.20
C ILE A 9 2.50 6.25 -61.15
N ILE A 10 1.63 5.30 -61.53
CA ILE A 10 0.66 4.69 -60.61
C ILE A 10 1.35 3.78 -59.58
N VAL A 11 2.36 3.01 -60.00
CA VAL A 11 3.16 2.17 -59.09
C VAL A 11 3.98 3.02 -58.12
N LEU A 12 4.46 4.19 -58.54
CA LEU A 12 5.16 5.14 -57.67
C LEU A 12 4.24 5.85 -56.66
N PHE A 13 2.95 6.02 -56.98
CA PHE A 13 1.98 6.64 -56.07
C PHE A 13 1.45 5.65 -55.01
N LEU A 14 1.37 4.36 -55.34
CA LEU A 14 0.93 3.32 -54.40
C LEU A 14 1.97 3.02 -53.31
N SER A 15 3.26 3.31 -53.53
CA SER A 15 4.31 3.15 -52.50
C SER A 15 4.34 4.29 -51.47
N LEU A 16 3.63 5.40 -51.71
CA LEU A 16 3.49 6.51 -50.76
C LEU A 16 2.38 6.29 -49.72
N PHE A 17 1.50 5.32 -49.94
CA PHE A 17 0.57 4.81 -48.91
C PHE A 17 1.21 3.68 -48.10
N GLY A 18 2.46 3.88 -47.66
CA GLY A 18 3.03 3.07 -46.62
C GLY A 18 2.11 3.12 -45.40
N CYS A 19 1.62 1.95 -44.97
CA CYS A 19 0.91 1.81 -43.70
C CYS A 19 1.69 2.61 -42.63
N LYS A 20 1.12 3.75 -42.19
CA LYS A 20 1.45 4.24 -40.86
C LYS A 20 0.97 3.13 -39.95
N LYS A 21 1.89 2.23 -39.56
CA LYS A 21 1.71 1.48 -38.33
C LYS A 21 1.47 2.56 -37.30
N GLU A 22 0.22 2.67 -36.88
CA GLU A 22 -0.15 3.44 -35.71
C GLU A 22 0.87 3.03 -34.67
N LYS A 23 1.80 3.92 -34.34
CA LYS A 23 2.63 3.75 -33.17
C LYS A 23 1.62 3.85 -32.04
N ILE A 24 0.99 2.72 -31.70
CA ILE A 24 0.32 2.53 -30.43
C ILE A 24 1.39 2.97 -29.44
N GLU A 25 1.18 4.14 -28.83
CA GLU A 25 1.91 4.57 -27.66
C GLU A 25 1.86 3.38 -26.71
N LYS A 26 2.93 2.60 -26.65
CA LYS A 26 3.06 1.55 -25.66
C LYS A 26 3.16 2.30 -24.35
N VAL A 27 2.01 2.49 -23.69
CA VAL A 27 1.95 2.93 -22.31
C VAL A 27 2.97 2.09 -21.56
N ASP A 28 3.96 2.73 -20.96
CA ASP A 28 4.90 2.03 -20.12
C ASP A 28 4.12 1.52 -18.89
N GLU A 29 3.62 0.28 -18.98
CA GLU A 29 2.77 -0.39 -17.97
C GLU A 29 3.33 -0.34 -16.55
N LEU A 30 4.64 -0.58 -16.37
CA LEU A 30 5.32 -0.43 -15.10
C LEU A 30 5.30 1.03 -14.63
N GLN A 31 5.51 1.99 -15.52
CA GLN A 31 5.40 3.40 -15.18
C GLN A 31 3.96 3.78 -14.83
N PHE A 32 2.97 3.23 -15.53
CA PHE A 32 1.56 3.37 -15.21
C PHE A 32 1.27 2.81 -13.81
N GLU A 33 1.69 1.58 -13.51
CA GLU A 33 1.54 0.95 -12.19
C GLU A 33 2.19 1.78 -11.08
N LYS A 34 3.43 2.24 -11.29
CA LYS A 34 4.14 3.12 -10.35
C LYS A 34 3.37 4.42 -10.10
N ASN A 35 2.80 5.02 -11.15
CA ASN A 35 1.96 6.21 -11.02
C ASN A 35 0.69 5.92 -10.22
N VAL A 36 0.05 4.77 -10.44
CA VAL A 36 -1.12 4.34 -9.67
C VAL A 36 -0.76 4.15 -8.20
N ILE A 37 0.31 3.40 -7.89
CA ILE A 37 0.76 3.20 -6.50
C ILE A 37 1.07 4.54 -5.85
N ASN A 38 1.81 5.44 -6.52
CA ASN A 38 2.09 6.77 -5.99
C ASN A 38 0.80 7.56 -5.67
N ASN A 39 -0.26 7.38 -6.45
CA ASN A 39 -1.54 8.05 -6.25
C ASN A 39 -2.30 7.52 -5.02
N VAL A 40 -2.28 6.21 -4.78
CA VAL A 40 -3.07 5.57 -3.70
C VAL A 40 -2.27 5.28 -2.43
N PHE A 41 -0.94 5.32 -2.45
CA PHE A 41 -0.10 4.88 -1.33
C PHE A 41 -0.42 5.57 -0.01
N LEU A 42 -0.58 6.90 0.00
CA LEU A 42 -0.92 7.63 1.23
C LEU A 42 -2.30 7.22 1.76
N GLU A 43 -3.28 7.07 0.88
CA GLU A 43 -4.63 6.65 1.24
C GLU A 43 -4.63 5.24 1.84
N ILE A 44 -3.80 4.34 1.29
CA ILE A 44 -3.57 3.00 1.83
C ILE A 44 -2.99 3.10 3.23
N VAL A 45 -1.88 3.83 3.40
CA VAL A 45 -1.23 3.99 4.72
C VAL A 45 -2.21 4.55 5.74
N ASP A 46 -2.94 5.62 5.41
CA ASP A 46 -3.94 6.21 6.31
C ASP A 46 -5.06 5.24 6.70
N SER A 47 -5.38 4.29 5.83
CA SER A 47 -6.46 3.33 6.06
C SER A 47 -6.03 2.10 6.86
N ILE A 48 -4.79 1.63 6.71
CA ILE A 48 -4.33 0.36 7.30
C ILE A 48 -3.40 0.53 8.50
N TYR A 49 -2.65 1.64 8.55
CA TYR A 49 -1.70 1.89 9.62
C TYR A 49 -2.45 2.16 10.94
N MET A 50 -2.01 1.48 12.02
CA MET A 50 -2.46 1.79 13.37
C MET A 50 -1.30 2.42 14.14
N ASP A 51 -1.53 3.60 14.68
CA ASP A 51 -0.60 4.21 15.60
C ASP A 51 -0.62 3.43 16.92
N ARG A 52 0.46 2.71 17.22
CA ARG A 52 0.52 1.88 18.42
C ARG A 52 0.31 2.66 19.72
N ARG A 53 0.56 3.97 19.71
CA ARG A 53 0.36 4.83 20.87
C ARG A 53 -1.12 4.90 21.28
N THR A 54 -2.03 4.67 20.33
CA THR A 54 -3.48 4.70 20.55
C THR A 54 -4.11 3.30 20.68
N ILE A 55 -3.33 2.22 20.61
CA ILE A 55 -3.86 0.84 20.67
C ILE A 55 -4.19 0.42 22.11
N LEU A 56 -3.53 1.00 23.10
CA LEU A 56 -3.75 0.60 24.49
C LEU A 56 -5.21 0.85 24.88
N PRO A 57 -5.95 -0.18 25.33
CA PRO A 57 -7.31 0.01 25.81
C PRO A 57 -7.29 0.83 27.10
N PRO A 58 -8.41 1.48 27.47
CA PRO A 58 -8.52 2.11 28.77
C PRO A 58 -8.25 1.09 29.87
N PRO A 59 -7.66 1.50 31.01
CA PRO A 59 -7.55 0.63 32.16
C PRO A 59 -8.94 0.12 32.55
N ILE A 60 -9.01 -1.10 33.04
CA ILE A 60 -10.23 -1.69 33.63
C ILE A 60 -10.04 -1.80 35.14
N PRO A 61 -11.11 -1.64 35.95
CA PRO A 61 -11.02 -1.88 37.38
C PRO A 61 -10.61 -3.34 37.64
N ARG A 62 -9.92 -3.57 38.76
CA ARG A 62 -9.55 -4.94 39.13
C ARG A 62 -10.81 -5.71 39.51
N ILE A 63 -10.96 -6.94 39.02
CA ILE A 63 -12.10 -7.80 39.34
C ILE A 63 -11.61 -8.91 40.26
N ASP A 64 -12.23 -9.03 41.44
CA ASP A 64 -12.08 -10.23 42.25
C ASP A 64 -12.96 -11.33 41.67
N PHE A 65 -12.35 -12.27 40.94
CA PHE A 65 -13.05 -13.38 40.30
C PHE A 65 -13.74 -14.35 41.28
N LYS A 66 -13.39 -14.33 42.58
CA LYS A 66 -14.07 -15.18 43.58
C LYS A 66 -15.37 -14.54 44.06
N THR A 67 -15.39 -13.23 44.21
CA THR A 67 -16.56 -12.50 44.74
C THR A 67 -17.37 -11.79 43.65
N ASN A 68 -16.85 -11.75 42.42
CA ASN A 68 -17.36 -10.98 41.29
C ASN A 68 -17.56 -9.49 41.64
N LYS A 69 -16.69 -8.96 42.50
CA LYS A 69 -16.69 -7.54 42.92
C LYS A 69 -15.56 -6.79 42.25
N GLU A 70 -15.85 -5.54 41.89
CA GLU A 70 -14.87 -4.61 41.34
C GLU A 70 -14.14 -3.88 42.47
N ASP A 71 -12.82 -3.85 42.38
CA ASP A 71 -11.95 -2.98 43.16
C ASP A 71 -11.61 -1.75 42.32
N THR A 72 -12.19 -0.62 42.73
CA THR A 72 -12.02 0.68 42.08
C THR A 72 -10.95 1.54 42.77
N ILE A 73 -10.23 1.02 43.77
CA ILE A 73 -9.15 1.75 44.43
C ILE A 73 -8.04 2.02 43.41
N GLY A 74 -7.70 3.29 43.21
CA GLY A 74 -6.69 3.73 42.24
C GLY A 74 -7.16 3.77 40.78
N TYR A 75 -8.23 3.04 40.43
CA TYR A 75 -8.79 2.96 39.06
C TYR A 75 -9.05 4.34 38.43
N HIS A 76 -9.74 5.24 39.16
CA HIS A 76 -10.04 6.57 38.63
C HIS A 76 -8.80 7.43 38.36
N ALA A 77 -7.72 7.24 39.13
CA ALA A 77 -6.47 7.95 38.91
C ALA A 77 -5.75 7.41 37.65
N GLU A 78 -5.73 6.09 37.48
CA GLU A 78 -5.20 5.43 36.27
C GLU A 78 -5.99 5.84 35.02
N LEU A 79 -7.32 5.84 35.09
CA LEU A 79 -8.18 6.26 33.99
C LEU A 79 -7.96 7.73 33.61
N LYS A 80 -7.80 8.61 34.60
CA LYS A 80 -7.48 10.03 34.35
C LYS A 80 -6.12 10.19 33.66
N LYS A 81 -5.10 9.44 34.10
CA LYS A 81 -3.77 9.44 33.47
C LYS A 81 -3.85 8.93 32.03
N TYR A 82 -4.55 7.83 31.80
CA TYR A 82 -4.77 7.27 30.47
C TYR A 82 -5.43 8.30 29.54
N ASN A 83 -6.51 8.95 29.97
CA ASN A 83 -7.20 9.96 29.15
C ASN A 83 -6.28 11.14 28.81
N PHE A 84 -5.49 11.63 29.78
CA PHE A 84 -4.51 12.68 29.54
C PHE A 84 -3.44 12.27 28.51
N GLU A 85 -2.95 11.03 28.58
CA GLU A 85 -2.00 10.49 27.60
C GLU A 85 -2.63 10.37 26.20
N GLN A 86 -3.89 9.90 26.10
CA GLN A 86 -4.62 9.84 24.82
C GLN A 86 -4.82 11.24 24.21
N ASP A 87 -5.17 12.24 25.02
CA ASP A 87 -5.30 13.62 24.57
C ASP A 87 -3.95 14.21 24.11
N SER A 88 -2.87 13.88 24.80
CA SER A 88 -1.51 14.27 24.40
C SER A 88 -1.15 13.70 23.03
N ILE A 89 -1.42 12.40 22.81
CA ILE A 89 -1.18 11.73 21.52
C ILE A 89 -2.05 12.32 20.41
N LYS A 90 -3.32 12.61 20.68
CA LYS A 90 -4.25 13.20 19.70
C LYS A 90 -3.81 14.60 19.25
N ASN A 91 -3.21 15.37 20.14
CA ASN A 91 -2.72 16.72 19.86
C ASN A 91 -1.28 16.77 19.34
N ASP A 92 -0.59 15.63 19.32
CA ASP A 92 0.77 15.51 18.80
C ASP A 92 0.80 15.75 17.28
N LYS A 93 1.59 16.75 16.87
CA LYS A 93 1.78 17.13 15.46
C LYS A 93 3.09 16.60 14.88
N THR A 94 3.86 15.84 15.65
CA THR A 94 5.11 15.25 15.17
C THR A 94 4.82 14.25 14.04
N ARG A 95 5.70 14.25 13.04
CA ARG A 95 5.59 13.31 11.92
C ARG A 95 5.91 11.90 12.41
N ILE A 96 5.01 10.96 12.12
CA ILE A 96 5.17 9.57 12.50
C ILE A 96 6.20 8.91 11.58
N LEU A 97 7.30 8.43 12.14
CA LEU A 97 8.34 7.70 11.39
C LEU A 97 7.87 6.27 11.08
N ILE A 98 7.69 5.97 9.80
CA ILE A 98 7.25 4.66 9.30
C ILE A 98 8.33 4.06 8.41
N GLY A 99 8.67 2.80 8.68
CA GLY A 99 9.54 2.01 7.82
C GLY A 99 8.77 1.47 6.62
N VAL A 100 9.26 1.65 5.41
CA VAL A 100 8.66 1.09 4.20
C VAL A 100 9.56 0.00 3.64
N TYR A 101 9.03 -1.20 3.47
CA TYR A 101 9.64 -2.23 2.64
C TYR A 101 9.46 -1.80 1.18
N ASP A 102 10.54 -1.32 0.58
CA ASP A 102 10.50 -0.70 -0.75
C ASP A 102 10.63 -1.71 -1.91
N ASP A 103 10.78 -2.99 -1.61
CA ASP A 103 10.69 -4.08 -2.59
C ASP A 103 9.23 -4.40 -2.91
N VAL A 104 8.74 -3.90 -4.05
CA VAL A 104 7.38 -4.16 -4.52
C VAL A 104 7.39 -5.43 -5.35
N LYS A 105 6.80 -6.50 -4.80
CA LYS A 105 6.75 -7.84 -5.40
C LYS A 105 5.32 -8.26 -5.71
N LYS A 106 5.13 -9.28 -6.55
CA LYS A 106 3.81 -9.87 -6.81
C LYS A 106 3.13 -10.32 -5.50
N ILE A 107 1.80 -10.31 -5.50
CA ILE A 107 0.97 -10.89 -4.43
C ILE A 107 1.37 -12.35 -4.30
N SER A 108 1.57 -12.81 -3.06
CA SER A 108 1.97 -14.19 -2.83
C SER A 108 0.83 -15.16 -3.16
N PRO A 109 1.13 -16.38 -3.65
CA PRO A 109 0.10 -17.39 -3.88
C PRO A 109 -0.77 -17.67 -2.64
N GLN A 110 -0.16 -17.68 -1.45
CA GLN A 110 -0.84 -17.89 -0.17
C GLN A 110 -1.87 -16.79 0.12
N GLU A 111 -1.53 -15.53 -0.13
CA GLU A 111 -2.48 -14.41 -0.01
C GLU A 111 -3.61 -14.51 -1.03
N THR A 112 -3.33 -15.08 -2.20
CA THR A 112 -4.30 -15.27 -3.29
C THR A 112 -5.32 -16.35 -2.97
N GLU A 113 -4.93 -17.39 -2.23
CA GLU A 113 -5.81 -18.48 -1.77
C GLU A 113 -6.76 -18.06 -0.64
N ILE A 114 -6.36 -17.09 0.19
CA ILE A 114 -7.15 -16.55 1.31
C ILE A 114 -8.25 -15.60 0.80
N LEU A 115 -8.27 -15.29 -0.50
CA LEU A 115 -9.19 -14.32 -1.05
C LEU A 115 -10.65 -14.75 -0.92
N PRO A 116 -11.55 -13.84 -0.49
CA PRO A 116 -12.97 -14.14 -0.45
C PRO A 116 -13.43 -14.65 -1.81
N LYS A 117 -14.19 -15.75 -1.82
CA LYS A 117 -14.76 -16.36 -3.04
C LYS A 117 -15.55 -15.36 -3.91
N GLU A 118 -15.97 -14.25 -3.31
CA GLU A 118 -16.66 -13.12 -3.95
C GLU A 118 -15.77 -12.33 -4.92
N ILE A 119 -14.44 -12.34 -4.75
CA ILE A 119 -13.50 -11.65 -5.65
C ILE A 119 -13.20 -12.58 -6.83
N LYS A 120 -13.73 -12.24 -8.00
CA LYS A 120 -13.39 -12.93 -9.26
C LYS A 120 -12.00 -12.51 -9.73
N LEU A 121 -10.95 -13.10 -9.14
CA LEU A 121 -9.54 -12.87 -9.50
C LEU A 121 -9.24 -13.12 -10.97
N SER A 122 -9.97 -14.01 -11.63
CA SER A 122 -9.85 -14.25 -13.08
C SER A 122 -10.10 -13.01 -13.95
N LYS A 123 -10.71 -11.96 -13.39
CA LYS A 123 -10.86 -10.66 -14.07
C LYS A 123 -9.60 -9.80 -14.02
N TYR A 124 -8.67 -10.13 -13.13
CA TYR A 124 -7.42 -9.42 -12.88
C TYR A 124 -6.26 -10.27 -13.33
N SER A 125 -5.23 -9.62 -13.86
CA SER A 125 -4.03 -10.31 -14.29
C SER A 125 -2.83 -9.40 -14.13
N TYR A 126 -1.68 -9.99 -13.85
CA TYR A 126 -0.42 -9.29 -14.10
C TYR A 126 -0.24 -9.09 -15.59
N ASP A 127 0.39 -7.99 -15.95
CA ASP A 127 0.92 -7.87 -17.30
C ASP A 127 2.15 -8.77 -17.43
N ILE A 128 2.00 -9.82 -18.25
CA ILE A 128 3.02 -10.83 -18.50
C ILE A 128 4.09 -10.31 -19.48
N SER A 129 3.84 -9.18 -20.14
CA SER A 129 4.75 -8.61 -21.15
C SER A 129 5.98 -7.91 -20.58
N LYS A 130 6.14 -7.86 -19.25
CA LYS A 130 7.27 -7.21 -18.57
C LYS A 130 8.09 -8.19 -17.74
N GLU A 131 9.41 -8.16 -18.00
CA GLU A 131 10.44 -9.07 -17.47
C GLU A 131 10.68 -9.02 -15.96
N THR A 132 10.21 -8.01 -15.21
CA THR A 132 10.55 -7.89 -13.79
C THR A 132 9.37 -8.18 -12.88
N ASP A 133 9.52 -9.21 -12.05
CA ASP A 133 8.57 -9.58 -10.99
C ASP A 133 8.55 -8.56 -9.84
N GLU A 134 9.58 -7.72 -9.75
CA GLU A 134 9.78 -6.77 -8.67
C GLU A 134 10.34 -5.42 -9.15
N TYR A 135 10.15 -4.38 -8.33
CA TYR A 135 10.80 -3.08 -8.49
C TYR A 135 10.94 -2.35 -7.15
N LYS A 136 11.82 -1.34 -7.11
CA LYS A 136 12.01 -0.47 -5.93
C LYS A 136 11.03 0.71 -5.91
N PHE A 137 10.30 0.85 -4.81
CA PHE A 137 9.37 1.95 -4.59
C PHE A 137 10.11 3.25 -4.27
N ASP A 138 9.79 4.32 -4.99
CA ASP A 138 10.40 5.62 -4.77
C ASP A 138 9.63 6.42 -3.71
N LEU A 139 10.24 6.59 -2.54
CA LEU A 139 9.65 7.32 -1.42
C LEU A 139 9.79 8.84 -1.52
N LYS A 140 10.57 9.35 -2.49
CA LYS A 140 10.83 10.80 -2.64
C LYS A 140 9.56 11.62 -2.74
N THR A 141 8.55 11.08 -3.43
CA THR A 141 7.23 11.69 -3.59
C THR A 141 6.55 12.05 -2.26
N PHE A 142 6.94 11.40 -1.15
CA PHE A 142 6.30 11.54 0.16
C PHE A 142 7.20 12.21 1.22
N GLU A 143 8.39 12.70 0.86
CA GLU A 143 9.34 13.31 1.80
C GLU A 143 8.75 14.49 2.60
N ASN A 144 7.82 15.22 1.99
CA ASN A 144 7.16 16.40 2.58
C ASN A 144 5.74 16.11 3.12
N ASN A 145 5.38 14.84 3.33
CA ASN A 145 4.08 14.51 3.91
C ASN A 145 3.96 15.09 5.33
N LYS A 146 2.81 15.72 5.63
CA LYS A 146 2.58 16.42 6.90
C LYS A 146 2.43 15.49 8.11
N LYS A 147 1.96 14.26 7.90
CA LYS A 147 1.63 13.29 8.95
C LYS A 147 2.71 12.24 9.14
N PHE A 148 3.32 11.78 8.05
CA PHE A 148 4.26 10.67 8.06
C PHE A 148 5.65 11.09 7.59
N ASN A 149 6.67 10.47 8.17
CA ASN A 149 8.04 10.46 7.68
C ASN A 149 8.37 9.04 7.22
N PHE A 150 8.38 8.81 5.91
CA PHE A 150 8.64 7.49 5.36
C PHE A 150 10.14 7.28 5.14
N GLN A 151 10.65 6.17 5.65
CA GLN A 151 12.04 5.77 5.42
C GLN A 151 12.10 4.29 5.04
N ARG A 152 13.10 3.91 4.24
CA ARG A 152 13.32 2.51 3.90
C ARG A 152 13.65 1.70 5.15
N THR A 153 13.03 0.53 5.30
CA THR A 153 13.33 -0.39 6.42
C THR A 153 14.78 -0.86 6.43
N SER A 154 15.45 -0.91 5.27
CA SER A 154 16.86 -1.29 5.13
C SER A 154 17.85 -0.38 5.85
N LYS A 155 17.43 0.82 6.29
CA LYS A 155 18.24 1.71 7.13
C LYS A 155 18.36 1.25 8.59
N TYR A 156 17.55 0.28 9.00
CA TYR A 156 17.40 -0.15 10.38
C TYR A 156 17.75 -1.63 10.51
N PRO A 157 18.04 -2.12 11.74
CA PRO A 157 18.10 -3.55 12.01
C PRO A 157 16.80 -4.25 11.60
N HIS A 158 16.83 -5.57 11.46
CA HIS A 158 15.63 -6.34 11.18
C HIS A 158 14.51 -6.02 12.18
N GLU A 159 13.29 -5.79 11.70
CA GLU A 159 12.16 -5.26 12.50
C GLU A 159 11.93 -6.00 13.83
N LYS A 160 12.09 -7.34 13.82
CA LYS A 160 11.96 -8.19 15.03
C LYS A 160 12.93 -7.82 16.16
N ASN A 161 14.01 -7.12 15.85
CA ASN A 161 15.03 -6.71 16.81
C ASN A 161 14.82 -5.28 17.33
N TRP A 162 13.73 -4.61 16.92
CA TRP A 162 13.45 -3.26 17.37
C TRP A 162 12.95 -3.29 18.82
N ASN A 163 13.76 -2.74 19.72
CA ASN A 163 13.30 -2.43 21.06
C ASN A 163 12.51 -1.12 21.01
N LEU A 164 11.19 -1.24 21.07
CA LEU A 164 10.27 -0.12 20.92
C LEU A 164 10.15 0.76 22.16
N ASP A 165 10.65 0.27 23.30
CA ASP A 165 10.72 1.00 24.58
C ASP A 165 12.02 1.79 24.71
N ASP A 166 13.02 1.50 23.86
CA ASP A 166 14.28 2.23 23.81
C ASP A 166 14.09 3.59 23.13
N LYS A 167 14.11 4.64 23.95
CA LYS A 167 13.99 6.04 23.49
C LYS A 167 15.32 6.61 22.98
N SER A 168 16.44 5.90 23.13
CA SER A 168 17.76 6.37 22.69
C SER A 168 17.97 6.20 21.19
N ASN A 169 17.28 5.24 20.58
CA ASN A 169 17.36 4.95 19.15
C ASN A 169 16.07 5.36 18.43
N LEU A 170 16.18 6.23 17.43
CA LEU A 170 15.04 6.68 16.63
C LEU A 170 14.63 5.61 15.60
N LEU A 171 13.97 4.55 16.09
CA LEU A 171 13.40 3.48 15.26
C LEU A 171 12.01 3.89 14.74
N PRO A 172 11.60 3.37 13.57
CA PRO A 172 10.24 3.54 13.11
C PRO A 172 9.23 2.90 14.08
N VAL A 173 8.08 3.53 14.23
CA VAL A 173 7.01 3.05 15.13
C VAL A 173 6.12 2.00 14.46
N GLY A 174 6.45 1.61 13.23
CA GLY A 174 5.73 0.62 12.45
C GLY A 174 6.34 0.45 11.08
N THR A 175 5.86 -0.57 10.36
CA THR A 175 6.24 -0.80 8.97
C THR A 175 5.04 -0.91 8.05
N ILE A 176 5.26 -0.61 6.77
CA ILE A 176 4.29 -0.78 5.68
C ILE A 176 4.97 -1.49 4.51
N SER A 177 4.22 -2.35 3.82
CA SER A 177 4.58 -2.89 2.51
C SER A 177 3.37 -2.89 1.57
N VAL A 178 3.64 -2.84 0.26
CA VAL A 178 2.63 -3.00 -0.80
C VAL A 178 3.18 -3.93 -1.88
N SER A 179 2.30 -4.72 -2.48
CA SER A 179 2.62 -5.56 -3.64
C SER A 179 2.48 -4.82 -4.96
N ARG A 180 2.86 -5.49 -6.04
CA ARG A 180 2.46 -5.17 -7.42
C ARG A 180 0.94 -5.15 -7.53
N ILE A 181 0.42 -4.38 -8.47
CA ILE A 181 -1.01 -4.31 -8.78
C ILE A 181 -1.35 -5.31 -9.89
N GLN A 182 -2.39 -6.11 -9.68
CA GLN A 182 -3.09 -6.83 -10.74
C GLN A 182 -4.22 -5.96 -11.26
N PHE A 183 -4.15 -5.53 -12.52
CA PHE A 183 -5.21 -4.73 -13.12
C PHE A 183 -6.25 -5.61 -13.81
N ASN A 184 -7.48 -5.11 -13.90
CA ASN A 184 -8.44 -5.67 -14.85
C ASN A 184 -8.04 -5.31 -16.28
N LYS A 185 -8.62 -6.02 -17.27
CA LYS A 185 -8.29 -5.84 -18.69
C LYS A 185 -8.41 -4.39 -19.19
N THR A 186 -9.36 -3.63 -18.65
CA THR A 186 -9.62 -2.23 -19.04
C THR A 186 -8.85 -1.20 -18.22
N LYS A 187 -8.05 -1.63 -17.24
CA LYS A 187 -7.31 -0.78 -16.28
C LYS A 187 -8.18 0.28 -15.60
N THR A 188 -9.41 -0.10 -15.27
CA THR A 188 -10.34 0.72 -14.49
C THR A 188 -10.38 0.30 -13.02
N SER A 189 -9.85 -0.88 -12.70
CA SER A 189 -9.74 -1.39 -11.34
C SER A 189 -8.45 -2.20 -11.18
N GLY A 190 -7.91 -2.24 -9.96
CA GLY A 190 -6.74 -3.03 -9.62
C GLY A 190 -6.86 -3.66 -8.25
N ILE A 191 -6.08 -4.71 -8.01
CA ILE A 191 -5.95 -5.40 -6.73
C ILE A 191 -4.48 -5.44 -6.34
N LEU A 192 -4.17 -5.12 -5.09
CA LEU A 192 -2.85 -5.32 -4.49
C LEU A 192 -2.98 -5.85 -3.06
N SER A 193 -1.95 -6.52 -2.56
CA SER A 193 -1.79 -6.79 -1.13
C SER A 193 -0.99 -5.68 -0.46
N ALA A 194 -1.30 -5.43 0.80
CA ALA A 194 -0.56 -4.51 1.65
C ALA A 194 -0.43 -5.10 3.05
N SER A 195 0.62 -4.73 3.77
CA SER A 195 0.76 -5.11 5.18
C SER A 195 1.18 -3.93 6.03
N ALA A 196 0.77 -3.97 7.30
CA ALA A 196 1.17 -3.00 8.31
C ALA A 196 1.61 -3.71 9.58
N SER A 197 2.61 -3.16 10.29
CA SER A 197 3.02 -3.63 11.62
C SER A 197 3.21 -2.47 12.59
N CYS A 198 3.20 -2.78 13.90
CA CYS A 198 3.48 -1.80 14.97
C CYS A 198 4.98 -1.72 15.34
N GLY A 199 5.86 -2.33 14.53
CA GLY A 199 7.28 -2.49 14.81
C GLY A 199 7.55 -3.65 15.78
N GLY A 200 8.83 -4.04 15.93
CA GLY A 200 9.20 -5.14 16.83
C GLY A 200 8.67 -6.51 16.41
N GLY A 201 8.17 -6.64 15.18
CA GLY A 201 7.51 -7.86 14.70
C GLY A 201 6.14 -8.12 15.34
N ARG A 202 5.45 -7.08 15.85
CA ARG A 202 4.16 -7.20 16.53
C ARG A 202 3.01 -6.59 15.73
N CYS A 203 1.80 -7.09 16.01
CA CYS A 203 0.53 -6.56 15.51
C CYS A 203 0.51 -6.43 13.98
N ARG A 204 1.11 -7.42 13.31
CA ARG A 204 1.24 -7.38 11.86
C ARG A 204 -0.07 -7.83 11.25
N ARG A 205 -0.51 -7.09 10.24
CA ARG A 205 -1.80 -7.30 9.58
C ARG A 205 -1.62 -7.29 8.08
N GLY A 206 -2.26 -8.24 7.42
CA GLY A 206 -2.34 -8.34 5.97
C GLY A 206 -3.67 -7.81 5.45
N PHE A 207 -3.63 -7.19 4.28
CA PHE A 207 -4.78 -6.63 3.60
C PHE A 207 -4.72 -6.95 2.12
N LEU A 208 -5.88 -7.24 1.54
CA LEU A 208 -6.10 -7.10 0.11
C LEU A 208 -6.87 -5.81 -0.13
N ILE A 209 -6.39 -5.01 -1.06
CA ILE A 209 -6.96 -3.70 -1.38
C ILE A 209 -7.39 -3.70 -2.84
N ILE A 210 -8.67 -3.39 -3.05
CA ILE A 210 -9.25 -3.12 -4.37
C ILE A 210 -9.23 -1.61 -4.57
N ILE A 211 -8.63 -1.18 -5.67
CA ILE A 211 -8.58 0.22 -6.09
C ILE A 211 -9.34 0.40 -7.40
N GLU A 212 -9.95 1.55 -7.59
CA GLU A 212 -10.69 1.89 -8.80
C GLU A 212 -10.29 3.27 -9.32
N ASN A 213 -10.31 3.39 -10.64
CA ASN A 213 -10.15 4.66 -11.34
C ASN A 213 -11.51 5.33 -11.50
N LYS A 214 -11.75 6.38 -10.71
CA LYS A 214 -12.94 7.22 -10.81
C LYS A 214 -12.53 8.55 -11.45
N SER A 215 -12.85 8.71 -12.73
CA SER A 215 -12.59 9.94 -13.51
C SER A 215 -11.12 10.37 -13.55
N GLY A 216 -10.20 9.41 -13.75
CA GLY A 216 -8.77 9.68 -13.88
C GLY A 216 -8.01 9.71 -12.55
N LYS A 217 -8.68 9.50 -11.42
CA LYS A 217 -8.06 9.41 -10.09
C LYS A 217 -8.28 8.01 -9.51
N TRP A 218 -7.21 7.40 -9.02
CA TRP A 218 -7.29 6.11 -8.36
C TRP A 218 -7.62 6.29 -6.89
N LYS A 219 -8.54 5.46 -6.39
CA LYS A 219 -9.04 5.48 -5.01
C LYS A 219 -9.20 4.07 -4.49
N ILE A 220 -9.14 3.92 -3.17
CA ILE A 220 -9.52 2.68 -2.51
C ILE A 220 -11.03 2.52 -2.67
N GLU A 221 -11.42 1.37 -3.20
CA GLU A 221 -12.83 0.94 -3.25
C GLU A 221 -13.14 0.01 -2.09
N LYS A 222 -12.24 -0.94 -1.80
CA LYS A 222 -12.47 -1.94 -0.75
C LYS A 222 -11.16 -2.35 -0.08
N ILE A 223 -11.19 -2.51 1.24
CA ILE A 223 -10.10 -3.09 2.03
C ILE A 223 -10.63 -4.36 2.68
N ILE A 224 -9.87 -5.45 2.54
CA ILE A 224 -10.22 -6.76 3.06
C ILE A 224 -9.07 -7.21 3.93
N HIS A 225 -9.34 -7.38 5.21
CA HIS A 225 -8.37 -7.90 6.16
C HIS A 225 -8.16 -9.40 5.92
N THR A 226 -6.93 -9.84 5.74
CA THR A 226 -6.61 -11.21 5.35
C THR A 226 -6.03 -12.04 6.49
N TRP A 227 -5.17 -11.46 7.33
CA TRP A 227 -4.55 -12.17 8.46
C TRP A 227 -4.00 -11.21 9.51
N VAL A 228 -3.80 -11.75 10.72
CA VAL A 228 -3.11 -11.09 11.85
C VAL A 228 -2.03 -12.04 12.37
N SER A 229 -0.87 -11.49 12.74
CA SER A 229 0.18 -12.19 13.49
C SER A 229 0.73 -11.34 14.62
#